data_AF-A0A354MR96-F1
#
_entry.id   AF-A0A354MR96-F1
#
_cell.length_a   1.000
_cell.length_b   1.000
_cell.length_c   1.000
_cell.angle_alpha   90.00
_cell.angle_beta   90.00
_cell.angle_gamma   90.00
#
_symmetry.space_group_name_H-M   'P 1'
#
loop_
_entity.id
_entity.type
_entity.pdbx_description
1 polymer ?
#
loop_
_entity_poly.entity_id
_entity_poly.type
_entity_poly.pdbx_seq_one_letter_code
_entity_poly.pdbx_strand_id
1 'polypeptide(L)'
;GYAVSGGVAGAVTALIAKEHPELEIKTARAEGLRDCRKLMLLAKAGKYKGYLLEGMACPGGCVAGAGTLLPVDLAAKVVGKYQSEAKAASPLESPYRDEGEHLE
;
A
#
# COMPACT_ATOMS: atom_id res chain seq x y z
N GLY A 1 3.22 3.79 -5.99
CA GLY A 1 2.50 4.18 -4.77
C GLY A 1 2.84 3.36 -3.54
N TYR A 2 3.01 2.02 -3.63
CA TYR A 2 2.98 1.11 -2.47
C TYR A 2 3.92 1.47 -1.31
N ALA A 3 5.10 2.01 -1.61
CA ALA A 3 6.10 2.35 -0.60
C ALA A 3 5.69 3.54 0.30
N VAL A 4 4.67 4.32 -0.08
CA VAL A 4 4.13 5.42 0.71
C VAL A 4 2.89 4.91 1.45
N SER A 5 2.76 5.27 2.73
CA SER A 5 1.56 4.95 3.54
C SER A 5 0.26 5.30 2.80
N GLY A 6 -0.71 4.39 2.81
CA GLY A 6 -1.96 4.43 2.03
C GLY A 6 -1.84 3.83 0.63
N GLY A 7 -0.62 3.60 0.14
CA GLY A 7 -0.37 3.19 -1.25
C GLY A 7 -0.79 1.76 -1.57
N VAL A 8 -0.76 0.84 -0.60
CA VAL A 8 -1.17 -0.56 -0.83
C VAL A 8 -2.68 -0.67 -0.80
N ALA A 9 -3.32 -0.14 0.24
CA ALA A 9 -4.78 -0.10 0.32
C ALA A 9 -5.38 0.66 -0.87
N GLY A 10 -4.80 1.80 -1.25
CA GLY A 10 -5.25 2.57 -2.41
C GLY A 10 -5.20 1.77 -3.71
N ALA A 11 -4.17 0.94 -3.90
CA ALA A 11 -4.06 0.10 -5.08
C ALA A 11 -5.10 -1.04 -5.10
N VAL A 12 -5.31 -1.69 -3.95
CA VAL A 12 -6.34 -2.72 -3.80
C VAL A 12 -7.73 -2.12 -4.05
N THR A 13 -8.05 -0.97 -3.46
CA THR A 13 -9.36 -0.33 -3.67
C THR A 13 -9.53 0.18 -5.09
N ALA A 14 -8.47 0.64 -5.76
CA ALA A 14 -8.54 1.05 -7.16
C ALA A 14 -8.84 -0.13 -8.09
N LEU A 15 -8.26 -1.31 -7.82
CA LEU A 15 -8.59 -2.53 -8.56
C LEU A 15 -10.03 -2.97 -8.32
N ILE A 16 -10.47 -3.00 -7.05
CA ILE A 16 -11.86 -3.36 -6.71
C ILE A 16 -12.85 -2.39 -7.36
N ALA A 17 -12.58 -1.08 -7.34
CA ALA A 17 -13.45 -0.10 -8.00
C ALA A 17 -13.55 -0.29 -9.53
N LYS A 18 -12.53 -0.91 -10.15
CA LYS A 18 -12.53 -1.24 -11.57
C LYS A 18 -13.29 -2.53 -11.87
N GLU A 19 -13.10 -3.58 -11.07
CA GLU A 19 -13.66 -4.92 -11.32
C GLU A 19 -15.06 -5.12 -10.71
N HIS A 20 -15.32 -4.45 -9.58
CA HIS A 20 -16.53 -4.54 -8.77
C HIS A 20 -16.97 -3.13 -8.32
N PRO A 21 -17.38 -2.24 -9.25
CA PRO A 21 -17.72 -0.85 -8.96
C PRO A 21 -18.87 -0.67 -7.96
N GLU A 22 -19.69 -1.69 -7.76
CA GLU A 22 -20.78 -1.74 -6.79
C GLU A 22 -20.31 -1.93 -5.34
N LEU A 23 -19.07 -2.38 -5.12
CA LEU A 23 -18.53 -2.63 -3.80
C LEU A 23 -17.87 -1.37 -3.21
N GLU A 24 -18.47 -0.85 -2.14
CA GLU A 24 -17.83 0.18 -1.33
C GLU A 24 -16.91 -0.46 -0.26
N ILE A 25 -15.60 -0.28 -0.42
CA ILE A 25 -14.61 -0.77 0.55
C ILE A 25 -14.15 0.37 1.46
N LYS A 26 -14.45 0.24 2.75
CA LYS A 26 -13.92 1.16 3.77
C LYS A 26 -12.50 0.76 4.11
N THR A 27 -11.63 1.74 4.28
CA THR A 27 -10.23 1.51 4.66
C THR A 27 -9.94 2.12 6.02
N ALA A 28 -9.03 1.49 6.77
CA ALA A 28 -8.39 2.10 7.92
C ALA A 28 -6.90 1.82 7.88
N ARG A 29 -6.10 2.81 8.25
CA ARG A 29 -4.64 2.74 8.17
C ARG A 29 -3.99 3.09 9.50
N ALA A 30 -2.82 2.51 9.74
CA ALA A 30 -1.95 2.82 10.87
C ALA A 30 -0.48 2.81 10.45
N GLU A 31 0.30 3.63 11.12
CA GLU A 31 1.73 3.81 10.85
C GLU A 31 2.52 3.71 12.14
N GLY A 32 3.65 3.00 12.13
CA GLY A 32 4.34 2.62 13.36
C GLY A 32 3.75 1.34 13.96
N LEU A 33 4.63 0.46 14.44
CA LEU A 33 4.23 -0.84 15.03
C LEU A 33 3.25 -0.68 16.22
N ARG A 34 3.39 0.39 17.01
CA ARG A 34 2.49 0.66 18.14
C ARG A 34 1.06 0.90 17.69
N ASP A 35 0.86 1.73 16.67
CA ASP A 35 -0.46 2.05 16.15
C ASP A 35 -1.03 0.92 15.29
N CYS A 36 -0.18 0.17 14.58
CA CYS A 36 -0.58 -1.07 13.93
C CYS A 36 -1.16 -2.06 14.96
N ARG A 37 -0.50 -2.24 16.11
CA ARG A 37 -1.02 -3.09 17.19
C ARG A 37 -2.35 -2.56 17.73
N LYS A 38 -2.50 -1.25 17.89
CA LYS A 38 -3.75 -0.62 18.33
C LYS A 38 -4.88 -0.86 17.32
N LEU A 39 -4.61 -0.69 16.02
CA LEU A 39 -5.55 -0.96 14.94
C LEU A 39 -6.03 -2.41 14.99
N MET A 40 -5.12 -3.36 15.15
CA MET A 40 -5.44 -4.79 15.26
C MET A 40 -6.28 -5.12 16.50
N LEU A 41 -6.00 -4.50 17.65
CA LEU A 41 -6.82 -4.68 18.86
C LEU A 41 -8.26 -4.17 18.67
N LEU A 42 -8.41 -3.00 18.05
CA LEU A 42 -9.72 -2.45 17.72
C LEU A 42 -10.47 -3.31 16.69
N ALA A 43 -9.76 -3.87 15.71
CA ALA A 43 -10.33 -4.80 14.74
C ALA A 43 -10.82 -6.08 15.42
N LYS A 44 -10.01 -6.66 16.33
CA LYS A 44 -10.40 -7.82 17.16
C LYS A 44 -11.63 -7.52 18.03
N ALA A 45 -11.76 -6.29 18.54
CA ALA A 45 -12.93 -5.83 19.28
C ALA A 45 -14.17 -5.57 18.37
N GLY A 46 -14.07 -5.79 17.06
CA GLY A 46 -15.18 -5.68 16.12
C GLY A 46 -15.39 -4.28 15.53
N LYS A 47 -14.53 -3.31 15.80
CA LYS A 47 -14.70 -1.91 15.34
C LYS A 47 -14.55 -1.75 13.82
N TYR A 48 -13.80 -2.64 13.18
CA TYR A 48 -13.43 -2.56 11.76
C TYR A 48 -13.96 -3.74 10.93
N LYS A 49 -15.13 -4.29 11.29
CA LYS A 49 -15.77 -5.35 10.50
C LYS A 49 -16.02 -4.86 9.07
N GLY A 50 -15.52 -5.60 8.08
CA GLY A 50 -15.66 -5.27 6.65
C GLY A 50 -14.70 -4.17 6.15
N TYR A 51 -13.74 -3.71 6.96
CA TYR A 51 -12.74 -2.75 6.51
C TYR A 51 -11.50 -3.47 5.96
N LEU A 52 -10.91 -2.90 4.92
CA LEU A 52 -9.54 -3.19 4.52
C LEU A 52 -8.58 -2.43 5.46
N LEU A 53 -7.69 -3.16 6.12
CA LEU A 53 -6.74 -2.60 7.08
C LEU A 53 -5.34 -2.56 6.49
N GLU A 54 -4.71 -1.38 6.50
CA GLU A 54 -3.30 -1.21 6.13
C GLU A 54 -2.47 -0.84 7.36
N GLY A 55 -1.35 -1.53 7.55
CA GLY A 55 -0.41 -1.25 8.63
C GLY A 55 1.01 -1.13 8.09
N MET A 56 1.67 0.00 8.36
CA MET A 56 3.06 0.22 8.00
C MET A 56 3.92 0.25 9.27
N ALA A 57 5.01 -0.51 9.30
CA ALA A 57 5.90 -0.55 10.47
C ALA A 57 6.62 0.79 10.71
N CYS A 58 6.97 1.51 9.63
CA CYS A 58 7.62 2.82 9.68
C CYS A 58 6.60 3.96 9.47
N PRO A 59 6.70 5.08 10.20
CA PRO A 59 5.92 6.29 9.92
C PRO A 59 6.17 6.79 8.50
N GLY A 60 5.14 6.92 7.67
CA GLY A 60 5.23 7.30 6.26
C GLY A 60 5.34 6.14 5.27
N GLY A 61 5.47 4.89 5.73
CA GLY A 61 5.62 3.70 4.88
C GLY A 61 7.08 3.32 4.61
N CYS A 62 7.31 2.43 3.64
CA CYS A 62 8.64 1.93 3.29
C CYS A 62 9.62 3.04 2.88
N VAL A 63 9.15 4.17 2.32
CA VAL A 63 10.00 5.33 2.00
C VAL A 63 10.69 5.93 3.23
N ALA A 64 10.19 5.66 4.43
CA ALA A 64 10.78 6.09 5.70
C ALA A 64 11.46 4.92 6.45
N GLY A 65 11.81 3.84 5.75
CA GLY A 65 12.51 2.71 6.33
C GLY A 65 13.89 3.08 6.88
N ALA A 66 14.42 2.26 7.78
CA ALA A 66 15.72 2.49 8.41
C ALA A 66 16.90 2.57 7.41
N GLY A 67 16.74 2.01 6.21
CA GLY A 67 17.72 2.08 5.12
C GLY A 67 17.56 3.28 4.19
N THR A 68 16.59 4.17 4.41
CA THR A 68 16.37 5.33 3.55
C THR A 68 17.49 6.36 3.74
N LEU A 69 18.15 6.72 2.64
CA LEU A 69 19.23 7.72 2.62
C LEU A 69 18.73 9.15 2.33
N LEU A 70 17.56 9.27 1.71
CA LEU A 70 16.96 10.55 1.34
C LEU A 70 16.06 11.09 2.47
N PRO A 71 15.85 12.41 2.55
CA PRO A 71 14.77 12.96 3.36
C PRO A 71 13.43 12.32 2.96
N VAL A 72 12.61 11.92 3.94
CA VAL A 72 11.38 11.16 3.73
C VAL A 72 10.43 11.85 2.74
N ASP A 73 10.24 13.17 2.88
CA ASP A 73 9.39 13.95 1.98
C ASP A 73 9.88 13.93 0.52
N LEU A 74 11.21 13.95 0.33
CA LEU A 74 11.80 13.85 -0.99
C LEU A 74 11.64 12.44 -1.55
N ALA A 75 11.90 11.40 -0.74
CA ALA A 75 11.71 10.01 -1.13
C ALA A 75 10.25 9.74 -1.58
N ALA A 76 9.26 10.22 -0.81
CA ALA A 76 7.86 10.11 -1.16
C ALA A 76 7.52 10.81 -2.49
N LYS A 77 8.02 12.03 -2.71
CA LYS A 77 7.85 12.76 -3.98
C LYS A 77 8.47 12.03 -5.16
N VAL A 78 9.68 11.49 -4.99
CA VAL A 78 10.38 10.72 -6.04
C VAL A 78 9.60 9.47 -6.40
N VAL A 79 9.09 8.72 -5.41
CA VAL A 79 8.23 7.55 -5.66
C VAL A 79 6.95 7.95 -6.40
N GLY A 80 6.31 9.06 -6.01
CA GLY A 80 5.13 9.59 -6.70
C GLY A 80 5.41 9.97 -8.16
N LYS A 81 6.55 10.62 -8.41
CA LYS A 81 6.99 10.96 -9.76
C LYS A 81 7.19 9.70 -10.61
N TYR A 82 7.94 8.71 -10.11
CA TYR A 82 8.15 7.46 -10.84
C TYR A 82 6.85 6.71 -11.11
N GLN A 83 5.88 6.75 -10.19
CA GLN A 83 4.56 6.19 -10.45
C GLN A 83 3.86 6.90 -11.61
N SER A 84 3.92 8.23 -11.71
CA SER A 84 3.27 8.97 -12.80
C SER A 84 3.96 8.81 -14.15
N GLU A 85 5.27 8.56 -14.16
CA GLU A 85 6.07 8.38 -15.38
C GLU A 85 6.11 6.93 -15.85
N ALA A 86 5.56 5.99 -15.07
CA ALA A 86 5.54 4.58 -15.42
C ALA A 86 4.72 4.34 -16.69
N LYS A 87 5.26 3.51 -17.60
CA LYS A 87 4.58 3.14 -18.85
C LYS A 87 3.34 2.25 -18.63
N ALA A 88 3.29 1.57 -17.50
CA ALA A 88 2.23 0.68 -17.08
C ALA A 88 1.68 1.13 -15.73
N ALA A 89 0.36 1.09 -15.59
CA ALA A 89 -0.33 1.49 -14.37
C ALA A 89 -0.48 0.33 -13.38
N SER A 90 -0.47 -0.91 -13.90
CA SER A 90 -0.60 -2.14 -13.10
C SER A 90 0.64 -3.03 -13.24
N PRO A 91 1.10 -3.67 -12.14
CA PRO A 91 2.13 -4.71 -12.22
C PRO A 91 1.75 -5.86 -13.17
N LEU A 92 0.45 -6.12 -13.38
CA LEU A 92 -0.06 -7.17 -14.26
C LEU A 92 0.19 -6.89 -15.76
N GLU A 93 0.52 -5.65 -16.11
CA GLU A 93 0.88 -5.21 -17.46
C GLU A 93 2.38 -5.32 -17.72
N SER A 94 3.17 -5.73 -16.71
CA SER A 94 4.61 -5.94 -16.85
C SER A 94 4.90 -7.07 -17.85
N PRO A 95 5.84 -6.89 -18.79
CA PRO A 95 6.26 -7.97 -19.68
C PRO A 95 6.97 -9.11 -18.93
N TYR A 96 7.35 -8.90 -17.67
CA TYR A 96 8.04 -9.87 -16.81
C TYR A 96 7.14 -10.48 -15.74
N ARG A 97 5.81 -10.27 -15.80
CA ARG A 97 4.91 -10.68 -14.70
C ARG A 97 4.94 -12.19 -14.42
N ASP A 98 5.18 -12.99 -15.47
CA ASP A 98 5.18 -14.46 -15.44
C ASP A 98 6.62 -15.03 -15.31
N GLU A 99 7.65 -14.19 -15.32
CA GLU A 99 9.07 -14.61 -15.31
C GLU A 99 9.43 -15.45 -14.07
N GLY A 100 8.76 -15.20 -12.94
CA GLY A 100 8.96 -15.95 -11.70
C GLY A 100 8.43 -17.39 -11.74
N GLU A 101 7.57 -17.74 -12.70
CA GLU A 101 7.03 -19.10 -12.84
C GLU A 101 8.09 -20.12 -13.28
N HIS A 102 9.25 -19.65 -13.75
CA HIS A 102 10.37 -20.49 -14.19
C HIS A 102 11.42 -20.74 -13.08
N LEU A 103 11.24 -20.20 -11.87
CA LEU A 103 12.22 -20.23 -10.78
C LEU A 103 12.06 -21.45 -9.83
N GLU A 104 11.69 -22.62 -10.35
CA GLU A 104 11.65 -23.87 -9.56
C GLU A 104 13.02 -24.30 -8.99
#